data_AF-A0A9X1DCD3-F1
#
_entry.id   AF-A0A9X1DCD3-F1
#
_cell.length_a   1.000
_cell.length_b   1.000
_cell.length_c   1.000
_cell.angle_alpha   90.00
_cell.angle_beta   90.00
_cell.angle_gamma   90.00
#
_symmetry.space_group_name_H-M   'P 1'
#
loop_
_entity.id
_entity.type
_entity.pdbx_description
1 polymer ?
#
loop_
_entity_poly.entity_id
_entity_poly.type
_entity_poly.pdbx_seq_one_letter_code
_entity_poly.pdbx_strand_id
1 'polypeptide(L)'
;MFRKMIFAAALLGGTVLGAGADAQSITIAPGSGPAGGYLGLSLFGIGPIANLTGDGSVSLNIPGITFGGQSWTSLTVAENGFVTLGNAAVPGSLWTSANLSLPAGGVTAPILAPYWTDIDSTGGAIRAGTLTDGTHSWVVIDWDSVLLPSSTARSSFELWMGVGFDDVTYSYAAMGSTAAFTIGAQDASGTIGTNYLYNNGSISRSELRVTSTGLPVTPSVPEPASWAMMIAGLGVVGGVLRRRQIASVRFA
;
A
#
# COMPACT_ATOMS: atom_id res chain seq x y z
N MET A 1 -26.04 -27.43 67.37
CA MET A 1 -25.42 -26.11 67.20
C MET A 1 -24.04 -26.29 66.58
N PHE A 2 -23.94 -26.40 65.24
CA PHE A 2 -22.68 -26.31 64.48
C PHE A 2 -23.06 -26.13 63.00
N ARG A 3 -22.96 -24.90 62.47
CA ARG A 3 -23.12 -24.59 61.05
C ARG A 3 -21.73 -24.66 60.41
N LYS A 4 -21.51 -25.63 59.52
CA LYS A 4 -20.33 -25.66 58.64
C LYS A 4 -20.49 -24.56 57.58
N MET A 5 -19.61 -23.56 57.61
CA MET A 5 -19.41 -22.61 56.52
C MET A 5 -18.68 -23.32 55.38
N ILE A 6 -19.25 -23.29 54.18
CA ILE A 6 -18.55 -23.63 52.93
C ILE A 6 -18.29 -22.30 52.23
N PHE A 7 -17.03 -21.91 52.12
CA PHE A 7 -16.58 -20.83 51.25
C PHE A 7 -16.51 -21.37 49.81
N ALA A 8 -17.38 -20.88 48.94
CA ALA A 8 -17.22 -21.05 47.49
C ALA A 8 -16.34 -19.91 46.97
N ALA A 9 -15.12 -20.24 46.54
CA ALA A 9 -14.26 -19.32 45.81
C ALA A 9 -14.83 -19.14 44.39
N ALA A 10 -15.39 -17.97 44.11
CA ALA A 10 -15.78 -17.59 42.76
C ALA A 10 -14.52 -17.24 41.96
N LEU A 11 -14.12 -18.13 41.05
CA LEU A 11 -13.09 -17.85 40.05
C LEU A 11 -13.72 -16.93 38.98
N LEU A 12 -13.58 -15.61 39.15
CA LEU A 12 -13.90 -14.62 38.10
C LEU A 12 -12.82 -14.69 37.02
N GLY A 13 -12.93 -15.69 36.14
CA GLY A 13 -12.23 -15.72 34.87
C GLY A 13 -12.87 -14.71 33.92
N GLY A 14 -12.49 -13.44 34.07
CA GLY A 14 -12.85 -12.39 33.11
C GLY A 14 -12.13 -12.62 31.79
N THR A 15 -12.78 -13.32 30.85
CA THR A 15 -12.44 -13.19 29.45
C THR A 15 -12.83 -11.78 29.02
N VAL A 16 -11.83 -10.90 28.93
CA VAL A 16 -11.95 -9.71 28.11
C VAL A 16 -12.13 -10.22 26.68
N LEU A 17 -13.38 -10.29 26.22
CA LEU A 17 -13.66 -10.34 24.79
C LEU A 17 -13.19 -8.99 24.26
N GLY A 18 -11.94 -8.93 23.79
CA GLY A 18 -11.46 -7.79 23.03
C GLY A 18 -12.47 -7.52 21.92
N ALA A 19 -12.85 -6.25 21.77
CA ALA A 19 -13.60 -5.81 20.60
C ALA A 19 -12.97 -6.46 19.37
N GLY A 20 -13.75 -7.25 18.63
CA GLY A 20 -13.22 -8.02 17.51
C GLY A 20 -12.44 -7.09 16.60
N ALA A 21 -11.14 -7.34 16.43
CA ALA A 21 -10.41 -6.66 15.38
C ALA A 21 -11.16 -6.96 14.08
N ASP A 22 -11.56 -5.91 13.35
CA ASP A 22 -12.22 -6.09 12.06
C ASP A 22 -11.40 -7.04 11.21
N ALA A 23 -12.08 -7.97 10.53
CA ALA A 23 -11.41 -8.90 9.65
C ALA A 23 -10.59 -8.12 8.61
N GLN A 24 -9.32 -8.47 8.50
CA GLN A 24 -8.42 -7.81 7.58
C GLN A 24 -8.89 -8.06 6.14
N SER A 25 -9.15 -7.00 5.38
CA SER A 25 -9.66 -7.14 4.03
C SER A 25 -9.23 -5.99 3.14
N ILE A 26 -9.18 -6.27 1.84
CA ILE A 26 -9.15 -5.26 0.79
C ILE A 26 -10.43 -5.43 0.00
N THR A 27 -11.11 -4.34 -0.29
CA THR A 27 -12.33 -4.36 -1.11
C THR A 27 -12.19 -3.38 -2.25
N ILE A 28 -12.77 -3.72 -3.40
CA ILE A 28 -12.79 -2.86 -4.58
C ILE A 28 -14.24 -2.74 -5.04
N ALA A 29 -14.74 -1.51 -5.10
CA ALA A 29 -16.12 -1.24 -5.44
C ALA A 29 -16.24 0.06 -6.27
N PRO A 30 -17.34 0.24 -7.03
CA PRO A 30 -17.61 1.52 -7.67
C PRO A 30 -17.63 2.66 -6.66
N GLY A 31 -16.97 3.76 -7.01
CA GLY A 31 -16.93 4.97 -6.21
C GLY A 31 -16.14 6.06 -6.93
N SER A 32 -16.43 7.32 -6.61
CA SER A 32 -15.80 8.47 -7.27
C SER A 32 -14.39 8.73 -6.74
N GLY A 33 -13.51 9.13 -7.64
CA GLY A 33 -12.17 9.59 -7.34
C GLY A 33 -12.07 11.10 -7.18
N PRO A 34 -10.87 11.60 -6.86
CA PRO A 34 -10.62 13.03 -6.62
C PRO A 34 -10.94 13.91 -7.84
N ALA A 35 -10.72 13.40 -9.05
CA ALA A 35 -10.95 14.12 -10.30
C ALA A 35 -12.33 13.88 -10.93
N GLY A 36 -13.14 12.97 -10.39
CA GLY A 36 -14.44 12.60 -10.97
C GLY A 36 -14.35 11.91 -12.34
N GLY A 37 -13.26 11.18 -12.59
CA GLY A 37 -12.95 10.52 -13.85
C GLY A 37 -11.46 10.56 -14.17
N TYR A 38 -11.11 10.07 -15.36
CA TYR A 38 -9.76 10.16 -15.90
C TYR A 38 -9.35 11.62 -16.14
N LEU A 39 -8.16 12.01 -15.68
CA LEU A 39 -7.62 13.36 -15.81
C LEU A 39 -6.12 13.33 -16.17
N GLY A 40 -5.86 13.05 -17.45
CA GLY A 40 -4.51 12.76 -17.95
C GLY A 40 -3.45 13.78 -17.53
N LEU A 41 -2.30 13.27 -17.07
CA LEU A 41 -1.22 14.08 -16.51
C LEU A 41 -0.54 14.99 -17.55
N SER A 42 -0.70 14.67 -18.84
CA SER A 42 -0.24 15.50 -19.95
C SER A 42 -0.83 16.92 -19.93
N LEU A 43 -2.04 17.09 -19.39
CA LEU A 43 -2.71 18.39 -19.25
C LEU A 43 -1.96 19.35 -18.31
N PHE A 44 -1.11 18.81 -17.43
CA PHE A 44 -0.32 19.57 -16.47
C PHE A 44 1.15 19.73 -16.90
N GLY A 45 1.49 19.37 -18.14
CA GLY A 45 2.86 19.44 -18.64
C GLY A 45 3.80 18.37 -18.08
N ILE A 46 3.26 17.32 -17.45
CA ILE A 46 4.06 16.21 -16.94
C ILE A 46 4.50 15.32 -18.10
N GLY A 47 5.82 15.18 -18.24
CA GLY A 47 6.42 14.35 -19.29
C GLY A 47 6.32 12.85 -19.03
N PRO A 48 6.43 12.00 -20.07
CA PRO A 48 6.52 10.55 -19.91
C PRO A 48 7.73 10.12 -19.08
N ILE A 49 7.60 9.02 -18.34
CA ILE A 49 8.73 8.35 -17.72
C ILE A 49 9.58 7.74 -18.83
N ALA A 50 10.87 8.07 -18.85
CA ALA A 50 11.78 7.63 -19.90
C ALA A 50 12.03 6.11 -19.82
N ASN A 51 12.05 5.46 -21.00
CA ASN A 51 12.43 4.06 -21.18
C ASN A 51 11.59 3.02 -20.41
N LEU A 52 10.37 3.35 -20.00
CA LEU A 52 9.43 2.37 -19.43
C LEU A 52 8.70 1.64 -20.55
N THR A 53 9.35 0.61 -21.12
CA THR A 53 8.85 -0.19 -22.24
C THR A 53 9.42 -1.61 -22.24
N GLY A 54 8.80 -2.53 -22.98
CA GLY A 54 9.22 -3.92 -23.17
C GLY A 54 9.19 -4.77 -21.89
N ASP A 55 8.04 -4.82 -21.20
CA ASP A 55 7.89 -5.45 -19.87
C ASP A 55 8.72 -4.74 -18.78
N GLY A 56 8.96 -3.45 -18.99
CA GLY A 56 9.80 -2.63 -18.14
C GLY A 56 9.15 -2.28 -16.80
N SER A 57 9.99 -1.94 -15.83
CA SER A 57 9.55 -1.31 -14.57
C SER A 57 10.53 -0.23 -14.10
N VAL A 58 10.03 0.71 -13.32
CA VAL A 58 10.83 1.83 -12.79
C VAL A 58 10.42 2.17 -11.36
N SER A 59 11.40 2.22 -10.46
CA SER A 59 11.18 2.63 -9.07
C SER A 59 11.27 4.15 -8.93
N LEU A 60 10.31 4.73 -8.22
CA LEU A 60 10.18 6.16 -7.98
C LEU A 60 10.13 6.44 -6.48
N ASN A 61 10.77 7.53 -6.05
CA ASN A 61 10.51 8.12 -4.74
C ASN A 61 9.28 9.01 -4.86
N ILE A 62 8.39 8.93 -3.89
CA ILE A 62 7.11 9.65 -3.89
C ILE A 62 6.86 10.30 -2.52
N PRO A 63 5.99 11.33 -2.45
CA PRO A 63 5.39 11.73 -1.19
C PRO A 63 4.76 10.53 -0.47
N GLY A 64 4.76 10.55 0.87
CA GLY A 64 4.25 9.44 1.66
C GLY A 64 2.76 9.19 1.42
N ILE A 65 2.42 8.12 0.71
CA ILE A 65 1.02 7.68 0.53
C ILE A 65 0.65 6.65 1.60
N THR A 66 -0.64 6.48 1.85
CA THR A 66 -1.13 5.45 2.78
C THR A 66 -1.92 4.40 2.03
N PHE A 67 -1.62 3.13 2.30
CA PHE A 67 -2.36 1.99 1.80
C PHE A 67 -2.17 0.79 2.73
N GLY A 68 -3.25 0.06 3.01
CA GLY A 68 -3.20 -1.14 3.84
C GLY A 68 -2.76 -0.87 5.28
N GLY A 69 -3.12 0.32 5.81
CA GLY A 69 -2.69 0.78 7.13
C GLY A 69 -1.22 1.20 7.21
N GLN A 70 -0.45 1.16 6.12
CA GLN A 70 0.99 1.48 6.12
C GLN A 70 1.29 2.70 5.25
N SER A 71 2.40 3.38 5.56
CA SER A 71 2.88 4.52 4.76
C SER A 71 4.02 4.11 3.83
N TRP A 72 3.95 4.55 2.59
CA TRP A 72 4.89 4.19 1.53
C TRP A 72 5.48 5.44 0.89
N THR A 73 6.81 5.50 0.80
CA THR A 73 7.57 6.63 0.24
C THR A 73 8.29 6.29 -1.07
N SER A 74 8.12 5.06 -1.53
CA SER A 74 8.56 4.60 -2.84
C SER A 74 7.52 3.67 -3.45
N LEU A 75 7.53 3.57 -4.77
CA LEU A 75 6.79 2.56 -5.51
C LEU A 75 7.59 2.15 -6.74
N THR A 76 7.21 1.03 -7.36
CA THR A 76 7.71 0.61 -8.67
C THR A 76 6.56 0.53 -9.63
N VAL A 77 6.62 1.31 -10.71
CA VAL A 77 5.64 1.33 -11.79
C VAL A 77 6.03 0.28 -12.82
N ALA A 78 5.11 -0.62 -13.16
CA ALA A 78 5.26 -1.52 -14.30
C ALA A 78 4.64 -0.93 -15.55
N GLU A 79 5.23 -1.18 -16.71
CA GLU A 79 4.59 -0.91 -17.99
C GLU A 79 3.22 -1.60 -18.06
N ASN A 80 3.17 -2.85 -17.60
CA ASN A 80 2.04 -3.77 -17.59
C ASN A 80 0.90 -3.39 -16.62
N GLY A 81 0.75 -2.10 -16.29
CA GLY A 81 -0.49 -1.55 -15.73
C GLY A 81 -0.74 -1.82 -14.25
N PHE A 82 0.34 -2.03 -13.48
CA PHE A 82 0.29 -2.14 -12.02
C PHE A 82 1.46 -1.42 -11.37
N VAL A 83 1.36 -1.22 -10.05
CA VAL A 83 2.47 -0.79 -9.22
C VAL A 83 2.67 -1.73 -8.04
N THR A 84 3.92 -1.83 -7.59
CA THR A 84 4.23 -2.34 -6.25
C THR A 84 4.65 -1.20 -5.33
N LEU A 85 4.29 -1.26 -4.06
CA LEU A 85 4.66 -0.23 -3.09
C LEU A 85 5.88 -0.64 -2.26
N GLY A 86 6.69 0.35 -1.90
CA GLY A 86 7.92 0.15 -1.15
C GLY A 86 9.09 -0.33 -2.02
N ASN A 87 10.03 -1.00 -1.38
CA ASN A 87 11.27 -1.51 -1.97
C ASN A 87 11.43 -3.03 -1.78
N ALA A 88 10.33 -3.72 -1.47
CA ALA A 88 10.32 -5.16 -1.33
C ALA A 88 10.82 -5.80 -2.63
N ALA A 89 11.79 -6.70 -2.52
CA ALA A 89 12.23 -7.48 -3.66
C ALA A 89 11.07 -8.38 -4.10
N VAL A 90 10.64 -8.22 -5.34
CA VAL A 90 9.58 -9.06 -5.91
C VAL A 90 10.14 -9.96 -7.01
N PRO A 91 9.61 -11.18 -7.20
CA PRO A 91 10.07 -12.09 -8.26
C PRO A 91 10.04 -11.45 -9.65
N GLY A 92 11.06 -11.69 -10.47
CA GLY A 92 11.11 -11.15 -11.84
C GLY A 92 9.94 -11.57 -12.73
N SER A 93 9.29 -12.70 -12.41
CA SER A 93 8.10 -13.20 -13.10
C SER A 93 6.89 -12.26 -13.02
N LEU A 94 6.86 -11.34 -12.06
CA LEU A 94 5.80 -10.33 -11.93
C LEU A 94 5.80 -9.31 -13.05
N TRP A 95 6.97 -9.01 -13.61
CA TRP A 95 7.11 -7.94 -14.59
C TRP A 95 6.77 -8.40 -16.01
N THR A 96 6.51 -9.69 -16.20
CA THR A 96 6.20 -10.28 -17.51
C THR A 96 4.81 -9.90 -18.00
N SER A 97 4.54 -10.20 -19.27
CA SER A 97 3.24 -10.00 -19.94
C SER A 97 2.04 -10.73 -19.33
N ALA A 98 2.25 -11.66 -18.39
CA ALA A 98 1.16 -12.43 -17.80
C ALA A 98 0.54 -11.71 -16.58
N ASN A 99 -0.77 -11.44 -16.63
CA ASN A 99 -1.52 -11.01 -15.46
C ASN A 99 -1.70 -12.17 -14.46
N LEU A 100 -1.75 -11.86 -13.17
CA LEU A 100 -1.95 -12.86 -12.10
C LEU A 100 -3.21 -12.55 -11.29
N SER A 101 -3.81 -13.57 -10.68
CA SER A 101 -4.82 -13.38 -9.66
C SER A 101 -4.17 -12.87 -8.37
N LEU A 102 -4.81 -11.92 -7.70
CA LEU A 102 -4.37 -11.41 -6.40
C LEU A 102 -5.10 -12.11 -5.24
N PRO A 103 -4.40 -12.51 -4.15
CA PRO A 103 -2.97 -12.34 -3.95
C PRO A 103 -2.11 -13.23 -4.86
N ALA A 104 -1.04 -12.66 -5.42
CA ALA A 104 -0.07 -13.34 -6.26
C ALA A 104 0.85 -14.22 -5.40
N GLY A 105 0.85 -15.52 -5.68
CA GLY A 105 1.62 -16.50 -4.92
C GLY A 105 3.11 -16.18 -4.90
N GLY A 106 3.71 -16.20 -3.71
CA GLY A 106 5.15 -15.95 -3.52
C GLY A 106 5.57 -14.49 -3.60
N VAL A 107 4.62 -13.55 -3.62
CA VAL A 107 4.89 -12.11 -3.71
C VAL A 107 4.53 -11.42 -2.39
N THR A 108 5.54 -11.01 -1.62
CA THR A 108 5.37 -10.25 -0.37
C THR A 108 5.60 -8.76 -0.62
N ALA A 109 4.68 -8.14 -1.35
CA ALA A 109 4.68 -6.71 -1.60
C ALA A 109 3.24 -6.23 -1.82
N PRO A 110 2.91 -4.99 -1.43
CA PRO A 110 1.62 -4.40 -1.80
C PRO A 110 1.56 -4.23 -3.32
N ILE A 111 0.45 -4.63 -3.93
CA ILE A 111 0.20 -4.46 -5.36
C ILE A 111 -1.07 -3.67 -5.53
N LEU A 112 -1.03 -2.64 -6.38
CA LEU A 112 -2.20 -1.93 -6.88
C LEU A 112 -2.23 -2.09 -8.39
N ALA A 113 -3.23 -2.81 -8.89
CA ALA A 113 -3.38 -3.17 -10.30
C ALA A 113 -4.66 -2.54 -10.84
N PRO A 114 -4.63 -1.28 -11.32
CA PRO A 114 -5.78 -0.67 -11.98
C PRO A 114 -6.14 -1.39 -13.28
N TYR A 115 -5.16 -1.90 -14.02
CA TYR A 115 -5.36 -2.68 -15.23
C TYR A 115 -4.09 -3.47 -15.59
N TRP A 116 -3.85 -4.59 -14.90
CA TRP A 116 -2.67 -5.40 -15.15
C TRP A 116 -2.87 -6.36 -16.32
N THR A 117 -2.14 -6.15 -17.41
CA THR A 117 -2.12 -6.98 -18.61
C THR A 117 -0.81 -6.77 -19.39
N ASP A 118 -0.65 -7.47 -20.50
CA ASP A 118 0.45 -7.29 -21.46
C ASP A 118 0.27 -5.96 -22.19
N ILE A 119 0.89 -4.90 -21.69
CA ILE A 119 0.76 -3.54 -22.24
C ILE A 119 1.97 -3.25 -23.12
N ASP A 120 1.69 -2.75 -24.31
CA ASP A 120 2.67 -2.06 -25.14
C ASP A 120 2.41 -0.56 -25.07
N SER A 121 3.38 0.17 -24.52
CA SER A 121 3.33 1.63 -24.36
C SER A 121 3.63 2.40 -25.66
N THR A 122 3.90 1.73 -26.78
CA THR A 122 4.26 2.35 -28.07
C THR A 122 3.20 3.35 -28.55
N GLY A 123 3.62 4.60 -28.71
CA GLY A 123 2.75 5.69 -29.15
C GLY A 123 1.73 6.15 -28.10
N GLY A 124 1.78 5.60 -26.88
CA GLY A 124 1.17 6.13 -25.67
C GLY A 124 2.25 6.69 -24.75
N ALA A 125 1.93 6.87 -23.47
CA ALA A 125 2.88 7.31 -22.45
C ALA A 125 2.46 6.86 -21.06
N ILE A 126 3.46 6.59 -20.22
CA ILE A 126 3.26 6.37 -18.79
C ILE A 126 3.86 7.54 -18.04
N ARG A 127 3.11 8.11 -17.11
CA ARG A 127 3.48 9.31 -16.35
C ARG A 127 3.28 9.08 -14.86
N ALA A 128 4.05 9.80 -14.06
CA ALA A 128 3.88 9.88 -12.63
C ALA A 128 3.96 11.34 -12.18
N GLY A 129 3.05 11.75 -11.31
CA GLY A 129 2.98 13.12 -10.81
C GLY A 129 2.30 13.22 -9.46
N THR A 130 2.28 14.43 -8.90
CA THR A 130 1.49 14.75 -7.72
C THR A 130 0.53 15.87 -8.07
N LEU A 131 -0.76 15.63 -7.87
CA LEU A 131 -1.83 16.61 -8.09
C LEU A 131 -2.46 17.02 -6.77
N THR A 132 -3.04 18.21 -6.72
CA THR A 132 -3.72 18.74 -5.54
C THR A 132 -4.99 19.47 -5.94
N ASP A 133 -6.02 19.34 -5.10
CA ASP A 133 -7.27 20.12 -5.18
C ASP A 133 -7.20 21.41 -4.32
N GLY A 134 -6.03 21.71 -3.75
CA GLY A 134 -5.81 22.81 -2.80
C GLY A 134 -6.01 22.44 -1.33
N THR A 135 -6.56 21.26 -1.03
CA THR A 135 -6.77 20.76 0.34
C THR A 135 -5.98 19.47 0.59
N HIS A 136 -6.12 18.49 -0.30
CA HIS A 136 -5.43 17.22 -0.27
C HIS A 136 -4.52 17.12 -1.50
N SER A 137 -3.60 16.16 -1.46
CA SER A 137 -2.71 15.84 -2.57
C SER A 137 -2.71 14.35 -2.84
N TRP A 138 -2.50 13.99 -4.10
CA TRP A 138 -2.47 12.60 -4.55
C TRP A 138 -1.26 12.37 -5.43
N VAL A 139 -0.60 11.24 -5.22
CA VAL A 139 0.31 10.66 -6.22
C VAL A 139 -0.55 10.00 -7.28
N VAL A 140 -0.29 10.33 -8.55
CA VAL A 140 -1.04 9.82 -9.69
C VAL A 140 -0.08 9.12 -10.64
N ILE A 141 -0.41 7.89 -11.02
CA ILE A 141 0.25 7.15 -12.10
C ILE A 141 -0.74 7.04 -13.25
N ASP A 142 -0.35 7.50 -14.43
CA ASP A 142 -1.20 7.64 -15.62
C ASP A 142 -0.63 6.81 -16.77
N TRP A 143 -1.36 5.79 -17.20
CA TRP A 143 -1.13 5.08 -18.45
C TRP A 143 -2.05 5.70 -19.49
N ASP A 144 -1.49 6.54 -20.34
CA ASP A 144 -2.21 7.32 -21.34
C ASP A 144 -2.05 6.72 -22.73
N SER A 145 -3.18 6.37 -23.34
CA SER A 145 -3.26 5.97 -24.74
C SER A 145 -2.39 4.74 -25.08
N VAL A 146 -2.19 3.87 -24.09
CA VAL A 146 -1.46 2.62 -24.21
C VAL A 146 -2.30 1.57 -24.94
N LEU A 147 -1.66 0.53 -25.47
CA LEU A 147 -2.33 -0.51 -26.24
C LEU A 147 -1.90 -1.89 -25.77
N LEU A 148 -2.58 -2.92 -26.25
CA LEU A 148 -2.10 -4.29 -26.13
C LEU A 148 -1.24 -4.62 -27.36
N PRO A 149 -0.26 -5.53 -27.25
CA PRO A 149 0.52 -6.00 -28.38
C PRO A 149 -0.38 -6.42 -29.55
N SER A 150 -0.01 -5.98 -30.75
CA SER A 150 -0.75 -6.26 -32.00
C SER A 150 -2.19 -5.70 -32.05
N SER A 151 -2.58 -4.83 -31.12
CA SER A 151 -3.86 -4.11 -31.14
C SER A 151 -3.69 -2.66 -31.62
N THR A 152 -4.76 -2.09 -32.14
CA THR A 152 -4.87 -0.64 -32.40
C THR A 152 -5.84 0.06 -31.44
N ALA A 153 -6.57 -0.70 -30.63
CA ALA A 153 -7.46 -0.17 -29.61
C ALA A 153 -6.64 0.35 -28.44
N ARG A 154 -6.90 1.61 -28.04
CA ARG A 154 -6.17 2.30 -26.98
C ARG A 154 -6.97 2.34 -25.69
N SER A 155 -6.25 2.30 -24.58
CA SER A 155 -6.75 2.40 -23.23
C SER A 155 -6.05 3.53 -22.50
N SER A 156 -6.79 4.30 -21.71
CA SER A 156 -6.19 5.22 -20.74
C SER A 156 -6.79 5.00 -19.36
N PHE A 157 -5.93 4.94 -18.35
CA PHE A 157 -6.32 4.69 -16.97
C PHE A 157 -5.29 5.24 -15.98
N GLU A 158 -5.73 5.45 -14.75
CA GLU A 158 -4.94 6.09 -13.69
C GLU A 158 -5.08 5.35 -12.37
N LEU A 159 -4.02 5.46 -11.58
CA LEU A 159 -3.99 5.13 -10.16
C LEU A 159 -3.79 6.41 -9.35
N TRP A 160 -4.76 6.75 -8.51
CA TRP A 160 -4.69 7.86 -7.57
C TRP A 160 -4.46 7.34 -6.15
N MET A 161 -3.49 7.92 -5.43
CA MET A 161 -3.13 7.52 -4.07
C MET A 161 -2.96 8.76 -3.18
N GLY A 162 -3.76 8.85 -2.12
CA GLY A 162 -3.75 9.96 -1.16
C GLY A 162 -2.41 10.11 -0.44
N VAL A 163 -1.91 11.34 -0.37
CA VAL A 163 -0.69 11.67 0.36
C VAL A 163 -1.03 11.92 1.82
N GLY A 164 -0.57 11.02 2.70
CA GLY A 164 -0.79 11.09 4.15
C GLY A 164 -2.13 10.56 4.65
N PHE A 165 -2.97 9.99 3.77
CA PHE A 165 -4.25 9.37 4.13
C PHE A 165 -4.59 8.23 3.16
N ASP A 166 -5.37 7.26 3.63
CA ASP A 166 -5.75 6.08 2.84
C ASP A 166 -6.85 6.46 1.85
N ASP A 167 -6.46 6.69 0.61
CA ASP A 167 -7.37 7.06 -0.47
C ASP A 167 -6.85 6.56 -1.80
N VAL A 168 -7.39 5.44 -2.27
CA VAL A 168 -6.96 4.80 -3.51
C VAL A 168 -8.11 4.69 -4.50
N THR A 169 -7.91 5.23 -5.71
CA THR A 169 -8.86 5.14 -6.82
C THR A 169 -8.19 4.64 -8.07
N TYR A 170 -8.89 3.78 -8.81
CA TYR A 170 -8.61 3.48 -10.21
C TYR A 170 -9.58 4.26 -11.08
N SER A 171 -9.06 5.11 -11.96
CA SER A 171 -9.85 5.93 -12.87
C SER A 171 -9.60 5.52 -14.31
N TYR A 172 -10.65 5.48 -15.12
CA TYR A 172 -10.63 4.93 -16.47
C TYR A 172 -11.24 5.93 -17.44
N ALA A 173 -10.57 6.12 -18.58
CA ALA A 173 -11.15 6.77 -19.75
C ALA A 173 -11.91 5.74 -20.58
N ALA A 174 -11.95 5.93 -21.91
CA ALA A 174 -12.30 4.85 -22.81
C ALA A 174 -11.22 3.75 -22.75
N MET A 175 -11.64 2.53 -22.44
CA MET A 175 -10.78 1.35 -22.43
C MET A 175 -10.93 0.58 -23.74
N GLY A 176 -9.81 0.29 -24.38
CA GLY A 176 -9.72 -0.60 -25.53
C GLY A 176 -9.51 -2.06 -25.11
N SER A 177 -9.89 -2.97 -26.01
CA SER A 177 -9.62 -4.42 -25.96
C SER A 177 -10.30 -5.28 -24.88
N THR A 178 -10.34 -6.59 -25.17
CA THR A 178 -10.96 -7.70 -24.42
C THR A 178 -9.96 -8.80 -24.02
N ALA A 179 -8.67 -8.47 -23.88
CA ALA A 179 -7.66 -9.46 -23.46
C ALA A 179 -7.82 -9.86 -21.99
N ALA A 180 -7.02 -10.83 -21.54
CA ALA A 180 -6.95 -11.18 -20.13
C ALA A 180 -6.26 -10.07 -19.33
N PHE A 181 -6.90 -9.64 -18.24
CA PHE A 181 -6.37 -8.61 -17.36
C PHE A 181 -6.78 -8.86 -15.90
N THR A 182 -6.07 -8.23 -14.98
CA THR A 182 -6.40 -8.15 -13.56
C THR A 182 -6.72 -6.72 -13.17
N ILE A 183 -7.86 -6.52 -12.51
CA ILE A 183 -8.12 -5.32 -11.70
C ILE A 183 -8.18 -5.80 -10.26
N GLY A 184 -7.26 -5.33 -9.43
CA GLY A 184 -7.14 -5.88 -8.10
C GLY A 184 -6.18 -5.11 -7.21
N ALA A 185 -6.08 -5.57 -5.97
CA ALA A 185 -5.15 -5.05 -4.99
C ALA A 185 -4.71 -6.16 -4.03
N GLN A 186 -3.51 -6.00 -3.47
CA GLN A 186 -2.90 -6.92 -2.52
C GLN A 186 -2.15 -6.14 -1.44
N ASP A 187 -2.17 -6.65 -0.22
CA ASP A 187 -1.46 -6.09 0.92
C ASP A 187 0.05 -6.41 0.94
N ALA A 188 0.76 -5.85 1.92
CA ALA A 188 2.19 -6.08 2.09
C ALA A 188 2.57 -7.53 2.43
N SER A 189 1.67 -8.29 3.06
CA SER A 189 1.94 -9.67 3.46
C SER A 189 1.89 -10.66 2.28
N GLY A 190 1.20 -10.32 1.20
CA GLY A 190 0.93 -11.24 0.10
C GLY A 190 -0.09 -12.33 0.43
N THR A 191 -0.81 -12.18 1.55
CA THR A 191 -1.85 -13.12 1.98
C THR A 191 -3.25 -12.54 1.80
N ILE A 192 -3.37 -11.21 1.80
CA ILE A 192 -4.65 -10.53 1.65
C ILE A 192 -4.65 -9.83 0.30
N GLY A 193 -5.61 -10.19 -0.54
CA GLY A 193 -5.79 -9.57 -1.84
C GLY A 193 -7.21 -9.76 -2.35
N THR A 194 -7.57 -8.99 -3.36
CA THR A 194 -8.88 -9.03 -4.00
C THR A 194 -8.74 -8.74 -5.48
N ASN A 195 -9.49 -9.48 -6.29
CA ASN A 195 -9.69 -9.19 -7.70
C ASN A 195 -11.10 -8.64 -7.87
N TYR A 196 -11.21 -7.43 -8.40
CA TYR A 196 -12.47 -6.93 -8.95
C TYR A 196 -12.80 -7.65 -10.26
N LEU A 197 -11.79 -7.82 -11.12
CA LEU A 197 -11.85 -8.60 -12.36
C LEU A 197 -10.55 -9.38 -12.52
N TYR A 198 -10.63 -10.59 -13.08
CA TYR A 198 -9.48 -11.44 -13.38
C TYR A 198 -9.74 -12.27 -14.63
N ASN A 199 -8.83 -12.18 -15.60
CA ASN A 199 -8.83 -12.82 -16.92
C ASN A 199 -9.99 -12.46 -17.85
N ASN A 200 -11.21 -12.31 -17.35
CA ASN A 200 -12.36 -11.98 -18.15
C ASN A 200 -13.18 -10.91 -17.43
N GLY A 201 -13.60 -9.89 -18.15
CA GLY A 201 -14.39 -8.81 -17.61
C GLY A 201 -14.58 -7.67 -18.59
N SER A 202 -15.36 -6.69 -18.18
CA SER A 202 -15.51 -5.44 -18.92
C SER A 202 -15.55 -4.29 -17.93
N ILE A 203 -14.77 -3.26 -18.22
CA ILE A 203 -14.74 -2.03 -17.45
C ILE A 203 -15.94 -1.20 -17.91
N SER A 204 -17.03 -1.27 -17.14
CA SER A 204 -18.30 -0.59 -17.44
C SER A 204 -18.46 0.74 -16.72
N ARG A 205 -17.49 1.10 -15.87
CA ARG A 205 -17.51 2.28 -15.01
C ARG A 205 -16.22 3.06 -15.18
N SER A 206 -16.30 4.36 -14.98
CA SER A 206 -15.16 5.27 -15.06
C SER A 206 -14.26 5.20 -13.83
N GLU A 207 -14.74 4.77 -12.66
CA GLU A 207 -13.95 4.81 -11.43
C GLU A 207 -14.29 3.66 -10.46
N LEU A 208 -13.27 3.19 -9.75
CA LEU A 208 -13.33 2.19 -8.68
C LEU A 208 -12.50 2.65 -7.48
N ARG A 209 -13.00 2.40 -6.26
CA ARG A 209 -12.31 2.71 -5.00
C ARG A 209 -11.77 1.45 -4.37
N VAL A 210 -10.53 1.52 -3.88
CA VAL A 210 -9.88 0.44 -3.12
C VAL A 210 -9.91 0.83 -1.66
N THR A 211 -10.49 -0.01 -0.81
CA THR A 211 -10.58 0.23 0.63
C THR A 211 -9.93 -0.91 1.40
N SER A 212 -9.07 -0.55 2.34
CA SER A 212 -8.42 -1.47 3.27
C SER A 212 -9.08 -1.41 4.66
N THR A 213 -9.42 -2.54 5.25
CA THR A 213 -9.97 -2.62 6.62
C THR A 213 -9.15 -3.56 7.48
N GLY A 214 -8.95 -3.24 8.75
CA GLY A 214 -8.30 -4.12 9.73
C GLY A 214 -6.82 -4.43 9.50
N LEU A 215 -6.21 -3.96 8.40
CA LEU A 215 -4.80 -4.22 8.08
C LEU A 215 -3.87 -3.55 9.10
N PRO A 216 -2.75 -4.20 9.48
CA PRO A 216 -1.94 -3.74 10.59
C PRO A 216 -1.28 -2.42 10.24
N VAL A 217 -1.60 -1.38 11.02
CA VAL A 217 -0.84 -0.14 11.05
C VAL A 217 0.50 -0.47 11.71
N THR A 218 1.56 -0.67 10.94
CA THR A 218 2.90 -0.74 11.53
C THR A 218 3.32 0.70 11.80
N PRO A 219 3.44 1.14 13.06
CA PRO A 219 3.93 2.48 13.33
C PRO A 219 5.34 2.58 12.75
N SER A 220 5.55 3.53 11.83
CA SER A 220 6.83 3.77 11.16
C SER A 220 7.93 4.31 12.10
N VAL A 221 7.69 4.32 13.41
CA VAL A 221 8.53 4.93 14.42
C VAL A 221 8.48 4.07 15.69
N PRO A 222 9.63 3.69 16.29
CA PRO A 222 9.65 3.18 17.65
C PRO A 222 9.03 4.22 18.57
N GLU A 223 7.92 3.88 19.22
CA GLU A 223 7.13 4.83 20.01
C GLU A 223 8.02 5.59 21.04
N PRO A 224 7.67 6.83 21.42
CA PRO A 224 8.45 7.64 22.37
C PRO A 224 8.82 6.89 23.66
N ALA A 225 8.02 5.90 24.06
CA ALA A 225 8.32 5.00 25.17
C ALA A 225 9.56 4.14 24.93
N SER A 226 9.82 3.62 23.73
CA SER A 226 11.04 2.84 23.42
C SER A 226 12.31 3.69 23.53
N TRP A 227 12.26 4.95 23.09
CA TRP A 227 13.33 5.92 23.27
C TRP A 227 13.54 6.25 24.74
N ALA A 228 12.45 6.54 25.46
CA ALA A 228 12.49 6.80 26.88
C ALA A 228 13.06 5.59 27.65
N MET A 229 12.76 4.36 27.24
CA MET A 229 13.28 3.14 27.87
C MET A 229 14.74 2.85 27.51
N MET A 230 15.19 3.17 26.30
CA MET A 230 16.62 3.07 25.94
C MET A 230 17.44 4.12 26.71
N ILE A 231 16.95 5.36 26.75
CA ILE A 231 17.60 6.46 27.48
C ILE A 231 17.57 6.20 29.00
N ALA A 232 16.42 5.75 29.54
CA ALA A 232 16.31 5.40 30.95
C ALA A 232 17.20 4.19 31.29
N GLY A 233 17.24 3.17 30.45
CA GLY A 233 18.09 1.99 30.63
C GLY A 233 19.58 2.35 30.65
N LEU A 234 20.06 3.12 29.66
CA LEU A 234 21.43 3.60 29.60
C LEU A 234 21.76 4.56 30.76
N GLY A 235 20.81 5.42 31.15
CA GLY A 235 20.94 6.35 32.27
C GLY A 235 21.06 5.64 33.63
N VAL A 236 20.28 4.57 33.86
CA VAL A 236 20.35 3.76 35.08
C VAL A 236 21.68 3.01 35.16
N VAL A 237 22.13 2.38 34.06
CA VAL A 237 23.42 1.68 34.02
C VAL A 237 24.58 2.65 34.27
N GLY A 238 24.57 3.84 33.63
CA GLY A 238 25.55 4.89 33.88
C GLY A 238 25.53 5.41 35.31
N GLY A 239 24.34 5.55 35.92
CA GLY A 239 24.17 5.94 37.32
C GLY A 239 24.71 4.91 38.31
N VAL A 240 24.54 3.62 38.03
CA VAL A 240 25.07 2.52 38.86
C VAL A 240 26.59 2.46 38.79
N LEU A 241 27.19 2.65 37.61
CA LEU A 241 28.65 2.69 37.43
C LEU A 241 29.29 3.89 38.14
N ARG A 242 28.60 5.04 38.20
CA ARG A 242 29.09 6.26 38.88
C ARG A 242 29.07 6.18 40.42
N ARG A 243 28.37 5.19 41.01
CA ARG A 243 28.26 5.06 42.48
C ARG A 243 29.48 4.38 43.14
N ARG A 244 30.51 4.01 42.36
CA ARG A 244 31.73 3.41 42.91
C ARG A 244 32.89 4.39 42.83
N GLN A 245 33.25 4.87 44.02
CA GLN A 245 34.53 5.43 44.46
C GLN A 245 34.69 6.95 44.45
N ILE A 246 34.51 7.56 45.63
CA ILE A 246 35.53 8.45 46.23
C ILE A 246 35.62 8.10 47.71
N ALA A 247 36.64 7.33 48.11
CA ALA A 247 36.99 7.14 49.51
C ALA A 247 37.72 8.39 50.00
N SER A 248 37.21 9.02 51.07
CA SER A 248 37.89 10.11 51.76
C SER A 248 39.06 9.57 52.57
N VAL A 249 40.26 10.13 52.39
CA VAL A 249 41.40 9.90 53.27
C VAL A 249 41.80 11.25 53.89
N ARG A 250 41.79 11.32 55.23
CA ARG A 250 42.46 12.36 56.02
C ARG A 250 43.56 11.69 56.83
N PHE A 251 44.76 12.27 56.85
CA PHE A 251 45.66 12.13 57.99
C PHE A 251 46.56 13.37 58.18
N ALA A 252 46.78 13.64 59.47
CA ALA A 252 47.70 14.52 60.21
C ALA A 252 48.47 15.61 59.45
#